data_AF-A0A4S3JTY1-F1
#
_entry.id   AF-A0A4S3JTY1-F1
#
_cell.length_a   1.000
_cell.length_b   1.000
_cell.length_c   1.000
_cell.angle_alpha   90.00
_cell.angle_beta   90.00
_cell.angle_gamma   90.00
#
_symmetry.space_group_name_H-M   'P 1'
#
loop_
_entity.id
_entity.type
_entity.pdbx_description
1 polymer ?
#
loop_
_entity_poly.entity_id
_entity_poly.type
_entity_poly.pdbx_seq_one_letter_code
_entity_poly.pdbx_strand_id
1 'polypeptide(L)'
;MCREKQYKDRLAAWHIRKNIKAKEVQVMIRKQQKRASRGKQTAFRVAGQEVDSKRIARFVRRYGTHLDNSPRDEYRQSSPEPSKLTLLQLTVNI
;
A
#
# COMPACT_ATOMS: atom_id res chain seq x y z
N MET A 1 5.23 -25.76 -28.59
CA MET A 1 5.32 -24.44 -27.93
C MET A 1 4.05 -23.65 -28.19
N CYS A 2 3.32 -23.24 -27.15
CA CYS A 2 2.05 -22.53 -27.32
C CYS A 2 2.30 -21.03 -27.54
N ARG A 3 2.23 -20.56 -28.80
CA ARG A 3 2.46 -19.15 -29.20
C ARG A 3 1.63 -18.13 -28.41
N GLU A 4 0.42 -18.53 -28.03
CA GLU A 4 -0.49 -17.72 -27.22
C GLU A 4 0.03 -17.51 -25.78
N LYS A 5 0.65 -18.53 -25.18
CA LYS A 5 1.25 -18.44 -23.85
C LYS A 5 2.37 -17.41 -23.83
N GLN A 6 3.27 -17.45 -24.81
CA GLN A 6 4.39 -16.49 -24.92
C GLN A 6 3.89 -15.05 -25.08
N TYR A 7 2.80 -14.84 -25.82
CA TYR A 7 2.20 -13.52 -25.95
C TYR A 7 1.63 -13.00 -24.62
N LYS A 8 0.88 -13.84 -23.89
CA LYS A 8 0.34 -13.50 -22.55
C LYS A 8 1.46 -13.26 -21.53
N ASP A 9 2.53 -14.05 -21.59
CA ASP A 9 3.71 -13.90 -20.73
C ASP A 9 4.40 -12.54 -20.96
N ARG A 10 4.48 -12.06 -22.21
CA ARG A 10 5.00 -10.71 -22.51
C ARG A 10 4.15 -9.58 -21.94
N LEU A 11 2.82 -9.67 -22.04
CA LEU A 11 1.91 -8.70 -21.42
C LEU A 11 2.07 -8.65 -19.89
N ALA A 12 2.25 -9.82 -19.28
CA ALA A 12 2.50 -9.94 -17.84
C ALA A 12 3.86 -9.34 -17.45
N ALA A 13 4.92 -9.58 -18.23
CA ALA A 13 6.24 -8.99 -18.02
C ALA A 13 6.20 -7.45 -18.09
N TRP A 14 5.43 -6.90 -19.03
CA TRP A 14 5.21 -5.45 -19.14
C TRP A 14 4.25 -4.88 -18.10
N HIS A 15 3.73 -5.71 -17.18
CA HIS A 15 2.79 -5.32 -16.15
C HIS A 15 1.48 -4.70 -16.68
N ILE A 16 1.16 -4.96 -17.94
CA ILE A 16 -0.06 -4.46 -18.58
C ILE A 16 -1.22 -5.37 -18.18
N ARG A 17 -2.09 -4.88 -17.30
CA ARG A 17 -3.26 -5.63 -16.80
C ARG A 17 -4.51 -4.75 -16.81
N LYS A 18 -5.66 -5.37 -17.13
CA LYS A 18 -6.98 -4.69 -17.06
C LYS A 18 -7.51 -4.48 -15.64
N ASN A 19 -7.03 -5.30 -14.69
CA ASN A 19 -7.50 -5.32 -13.31
C ASN A 19 -6.39 -4.89 -12.34
N ILE A 20 -6.75 -4.03 -11.40
CA ILE A 20 -5.92 -3.63 -10.26
C ILE A 20 -6.02 -4.74 -9.20
N LYS A 21 -4.90 -5.17 -8.62
CA LYS A 21 -4.90 -6.23 -7.60
C LYS A 21 -5.42 -5.69 -6.26
N ALA A 22 -6.08 -6.53 -5.48
CA ALA A 22 -6.61 -6.17 -4.16
C ALA A 22 -5.54 -5.54 -3.24
N LYS A 23 -4.33 -6.12 -3.23
CA LYS A 23 -3.18 -5.60 -2.47
C LYS A 23 -2.81 -4.16 -2.85
N GLU A 24 -2.88 -3.83 -4.15
CA GLU A 24 -2.60 -2.47 -4.65
C GLU A 24 -3.69 -1.50 -4.17
N VAL A 25 -4.96 -1.91 -4.25
CA VAL A 25 -6.09 -1.10 -3.78
C VAL A 25 -6.03 -0.85 -2.28
N GLN A 26 -5.62 -1.83 -1.47
CA GLN A 26 -5.44 -1.67 -0.02
C GLN A 26 -4.42 -0.58 0.31
N VAL A 27 -3.27 -0.60 -0.39
CA VAL A 27 -2.24 0.44 -0.24
C VAL A 27 -2.78 1.80 -0.66
N MET A 28 -3.60 1.87 -1.71
CA MET A 28 -4.24 3.11 -2.14
C MET A 28 -5.21 3.64 -1.10
N ILE A 29 -6.08 2.80 -0.53
CA ILE A 29 -7.02 3.20 0.52
C ILE A 29 -6.27 3.74 1.74
N ARG A 30 -5.22 3.03 2.19
CA ARG A 30 -4.37 3.49 3.30
C ARG A 30 -3.73 4.86 3.02
N LYS A 31 -3.21 5.06 1.80
CA LYS A 31 -2.64 6.34 1.38
C LYS A 31 -3.70 7.44 1.29
N GLN A 32 -4.88 7.12 0.77
CA GLN A 32 -6.02 8.03 0.68
C GLN A 32 -6.43 8.52 2.07
N GLN A 33 -6.64 7.62 3.02
CA GLN A 33 -7.01 7.96 4.40
C GLN A 33 -5.95 8.85 5.07
N LYS A 34 -4.67 8.50 4.94
CA LYS A 34 -3.55 9.30 5.49
C LYS A 34 -3.44 10.70 4.87
N ARG A 35 -3.88 10.89 3.62
CA ARG A 35 -3.85 12.19 2.94
C ARG A 35 -5.12 13.00 3.22
N ALA A 36 -6.26 12.34 3.33
CA ALA A 36 -7.53 12.93 3.72
C ALA A 36 -7.48 13.49 5.13
N SER A 37 -6.81 12.82 6.08
CA SER A 37 -6.57 13.37 7.43
C SER A 37 -5.75 14.67 7.43
N ARG A 38 -5.04 14.95 6.33
CA ARG A 38 -4.28 16.19 6.10
C ARG A 38 -5.01 17.16 5.18
N GLY A 39 -6.26 16.86 4.81
CA GLY A 39 -7.07 17.67 3.88
C GLY A 39 -6.58 17.68 2.44
N LYS A 40 -5.70 16.75 2.03
CA LYS A 40 -5.10 16.76 0.69
C LYS A 40 -5.85 15.86 -0.28
N GLN A 41 -6.07 16.36 -1.50
CA GLN A 41 -6.54 15.57 -2.62
C GLN A 41 -5.44 14.60 -3.11
N THR A 42 -5.87 13.45 -3.64
CA THR A 42 -4.97 12.38 -4.10
C THR A 42 -5.41 11.81 -5.43
N ALA A 43 -4.52 11.86 -6.41
CA ALA A 43 -4.63 11.10 -7.64
C ALA A 43 -3.73 9.86 -7.55
N PHE A 44 -4.19 8.73 -8.06
CA PHE A 44 -3.43 7.48 -8.08
C PHE A 44 -3.11 7.05 -9.50
N ARG A 45 -1.90 6.53 -9.68
CA ARG A 45 -1.46 5.85 -10.89
C ARG A 45 -0.93 4.47 -10.53
N VAL A 46 -1.41 3.43 -11.19
CA VAL A 46 -1.01 2.03 -10.97
C VAL A 46 -0.66 1.41 -12.32
N ALA A 47 0.55 0.88 -12.46
CA ALA A 47 1.04 0.28 -13.71
C ALA A 47 0.84 1.19 -14.94
N GLY A 48 1.07 2.49 -14.78
CA GLY A 48 0.88 3.49 -15.85
C GLY A 48 -0.57 3.91 -16.10
N GLN A 49 -1.56 3.34 -15.41
CA GLN A 49 -2.97 3.70 -15.54
C GLN A 49 -3.43 4.62 -14.41
N GLU A 50 -4.17 5.68 -14.75
CA GLU A 50 -4.83 6.52 -13.75
C GLU A 50 -6.01 5.78 -13.13
N VAL A 51 -6.16 5.91 -11.82
CA VAL A 51 -7.24 5.27 -11.08
C VAL A 51 -8.21 6.34 -10.58
N ASP A 52 -9.43 6.28 -11.10
CA ASP A 52 -10.52 7.13 -10.67
C ASP A 52 -10.95 6.83 -9.22
N SER A 53 -11.24 7.89 -8.47
CA SER A 53 -11.70 7.85 -7.09
C SER A 53 -12.97 7.01 -6.93
N LYS A 54 -13.89 7.01 -7.90
CA LYS A 54 -15.10 6.18 -7.87
C LYS A 54 -14.79 4.69 -7.89
N ARG A 55 -13.68 4.29 -8.52
CA ARG A 55 -13.25 2.88 -8.57
C ARG A 55 -12.76 2.42 -7.19
N ILE A 56 -12.09 3.30 -6.46
CA ILE A 56 -11.64 3.07 -5.08
C ILE A 56 -12.85 2.98 -4.16
N ALA A 57 -13.79 3.92 -4.26
CA ALA A 57 -15.03 3.91 -3.46
C ALA A 57 -15.84 2.62 -3.67
N ARG A 58 -15.96 2.14 -4.92
CA ARG A 58 -16.59 0.85 -5.22
C ARG A 58 -15.89 -0.32 -4.53
N PHE A 59 -14.56 -0.32 -4.48
CA PHE A 59 -13.80 -1.39 -3.84
C PHE A 59 -14.01 -1.40 -2.32
N VAL A 60 -13.91 -0.23 -1.68
CA VAL A 60 -14.21 -0.07 -0.25
C VAL A 60 -15.61 -0.57 0.07
N ARG A 61 -16.61 -0.20 -0.73
CA ARG A 61 -18.00 -0.64 -0.52
C ARG A 61 -18.18 -2.15 -0.70
N ARG A 62 -17.47 -2.78 -1.64
CA ARG A 62 -17.63 -4.21 -1.96
C ARG A 62 -16.86 -5.13 -1.02
N TYR A 63 -15.71 -4.70 -0.52
CA TYR A 63 -14.76 -5.58 0.18
C TYR A 63 -14.29 -5.03 1.53
N GLY A 64 -14.85 -3.91 1.99
CA GLY A 64 -14.36 -3.16 3.16
C GLY A 64 -14.27 -3.95 4.48
N THR A 65 -14.92 -5.10 4.59
CA THR A 65 -14.89 -5.99 5.77
C THR A 65 -14.07 -7.27 5.59
N HIS A 66 -13.72 -7.65 4.36
CA HIS A 66 -13.13 -8.97 4.04
C HIS A 66 -11.63 -8.89 3.68
N LEU A 67 -11.06 -7.69 3.57
CA LEU A 67 -9.70 -7.53 3.06
C LEU A 67 -8.59 -7.81 4.08
N ASP A 68 -8.93 -7.94 5.36
CA ASP A 68 -7.96 -7.92 6.47
C ASP A 68 -7.25 -9.27 6.72
N ASN A 69 -7.47 -10.28 5.87
CA ASN A 69 -6.88 -11.62 6.04
C ASN A 69 -5.47 -11.77 5.42
N SER A 70 -4.57 -10.80 5.62
CA SER A 70 -3.15 -10.94 5.23
C SER A 70 -2.24 -10.67 6.43
N PRO A 71 -1.56 -11.68 7.01
CA PRO A 71 -0.71 -11.57 8.21
C PRO A 71 0.56 -10.69 8.10
N ARG A 72 0.65 -9.78 7.12
CA ARG A 72 1.90 -9.08 6.77
C ARG A 72 2.06 -7.70 7.40
N ASP A 73 1.02 -7.13 7.99
CA ASP A 73 1.08 -5.79 8.58
C ASP A 73 1.61 -5.78 10.03
N GLU A 74 1.73 -6.94 10.68
CA GLU A 74 2.19 -7.07 12.07
C GLU A 74 3.70 -6.75 12.24
N TYR A 75 4.50 -6.95 11.18
CA TYR A 75 5.96 -6.70 11.24
C TYR A 75 6.36 -5.21 11.09
N ARG A 76 5.43 -4.32 10.72
CA ARG A 76 5.75 -2.89 10.55
C ARG A 76 5.57 -2.05 11.81
N GLN A 77 4.97 -2.59 12.87
CA GLN A 77 4.79 -1.88 14.14
C GLN A 77 5.94 -2.08 15.14
N SER A 78 6.78 -3.09 14.94
CA SER A 78 7.89 -3.42 15.86
C SER A 78 9.26 -2.99 15.32
N SER A 79 9.39 -1.77 14.79
CA SER A 79 10.72 -1.17 14.66
C SER A 79 10.98 -0.44 15.99
N PRO A 80 11.87 -0.93 16.87
CA PRO A 80 12.26 -0.14 18.02
C PRO A 80 12.94 1.12 17.47
N GLU A 81 12.33 2.29 17.64
CA GLU A 81 13.10 3.52 17.46
C GLU A 81 14.28 3.46 18.44
N PRO A 82 15.50 3.84 18.03
CA PRO A 82 16.57 4.04 18.99
C PRO A 82 16.10 5.16 19.93
N SER A 83 15.84 4.80 21.18
CA SER A 83 15.52 5.72 22.27
C SER A 83 16.55 6.86 22.26
N LYS A 84 16.08 8.09 22.09
CA LYS A 84 16.91 9.29 22.17
C LYS A 84 17.53 9.34 23.56
N LEU A 85 18.81 9.02 23.68
CA LEU A 85 19.56 9.20 24.92
C LEU A 85 19.61 10.70 25.22
N THR A 86 18.87 11.13 26.23
CA THR A 86 18.94 12.48 26.79
C THR A 86 20.24 12.61 27.56
N LEU A 87 21.11 13.51 27.11
CA LEU A 87 22.42 13.82 27.67
C LEU A 87 22.29 14.59 29.00
N LEU A 88 21.56 14.06 29.99
CA LEU A 88 21.35 14.67 31.31
C LEU A 88 21.35 13.64 32.46
N GLN A 89 22.05 12.50 32.31
CA GLN A 89 22.23 11.52 33.40
C GLN A 89 23.70 11.18 33.70
N LEU A 90 24.65 12.00 33.27
CA LEU A 90 26.05 11.91 33.72
C LEU A 90 26.33 12.99 34.77
N THR A 91 25.61 12.93 35.89
CA THR A 91 26.14 13.45 37.15
C THR A 91 25.73 12.49 38.26
N VAL A 92 26.70 12.13 39.10
CA VAL A 92 26.62 11.30 40.31
C VAL A 92 26.53 9.78 40.08
N ASN A 93 27.70 9.15 40.07
CA ASN A 93 28.00 8.04 40.98
C ASN A 93 29.52 7.80 41.06
N ILE A 94 30.06 8.26 42.19
CA ILE A 94 31.37 7.99 42.85
C ILE A 94 32.62 8.43 42.09
#